data_AF-A0A6L8EK52-F1
#
_entry.id   AF-A0A6L8EK52-F1
#
_cell.length_a   1.000
_cell.length_b   1.000
_cell.length_c   1.000
_cell.angle_alpha   90.00
_cell.angle_beta   90.00
_cell.angle_gamma   90.00
#
_symmetry.space_group_name_H-M   'P 1'
#
loop_
_entity.id
_entity.type
_entity.pdbx_description
1 polymer ?
#
loop_
_entity_poly.entity_id
_entity_poly.type
_entity_poly.pdbx_seq_one_letter_code
_entity_poly.pdbx_strand_id
1 'polypeptide(L)' 'MKRLLTLFVLSVLLLAGTVAAQERLRLATTTSTENSGLLEVLHPPFEARHNVKVDVIAVGTGKALRLGENGDVD' A
#
# COMPACT_ATOMS: atom_id res chain seq x y z
N MET A 1 -0.12 40.33 -22.46
CA MET A 1 0.88 39.47 -21.78
C MET A 1 0.42 38.99 -20.40
N LYS A 2 -0.02 39.87 -19.49
CA LYS A 2 -0.48 39.48 -18.13
C LYS A 2 -1.64 38.46 -18.14
N ARG A 3 -2.67 38.66 -18.98
CA ARG A 3 -3.81 37.73 -19.12
C ARG A 3 -3.40 36.34 -19.62
N LEU A 4 -2.38 36.27 -20.50
CA LEU A 4 -1.86 35.01 -21.02
C LEU A 4 -1.10 34.24 -19.91
N LEU A 5 -0.33 34.96 -19.10
CA LEU A 5 0.33 34.41 -17.92
C LEU A 5 -0.68 33.89 -16.89
N THR A 6 -1.77 34.63 -16.64
CA THR A 6 -2.83 34.22 -15.70
C THR A 6 -3.53 32.94 -16.16
N LEU A 7 -3.83 32.82 -17.46
CA LEU A 7 -4.45 31.62 -18.04
C LEU A 7 -3.50 30.41 -17.98
N PHE A 8 -2.21 30.62 -18.21
CA PHE A 8 -1.20 29.57 -18.10
C PHE A 8 -1.11 29.05 -16.65
N VAL A 9 -1.02 29.93 -15.66
CA VAL A 9 -0.99 29.55 -14.24
C VAL A 9 -2.27 28.82 -13.82
N LEU A 10 -3.45 29.26 -14.29
CA LEU A 10 -4.72 28.59 -13.99
C LEU A 10 -4.79 27.18 -14.59
N SER A 11 -4.25 26.98 -15.80
CA SER A 11 -4.19 25.67 -16.44
C SER A 11 -3.27 24.68 -15.71
N VAL A 12 -2.14 25.16 -15.16
CA VAL A 12 -1.23 24.35 -14.34
C VAL A 12 -1.88 23.97 -13.01
N LEU A 13 -2.66 24.87 -12.39
CA LEU A 13 -3.40 24.55 -11.16
C LEU A 13 -4.49 23.50 -11.39
N LEU A 14 -5.16 23.50 -12.54
CA LEU A 14 -6.18 22.51 -12.90
C LEU A 14 -5.59 21.11 -13.19
N LEU A 15 -4.32 21.04 -13.56
CA LEU A 15 -3.58 19.79 -13.78
C LEU A 15 -2.97 19.21 -12.49
N ALA A 16 -3.01 19.95 -11.38
CA ALA A 16 -2.66 19.44 -10.05
C ALA A 16 -3.78 18.56 -9.50
N GLY A 17 -4.09 17.46 -10.19
CA GLY A 17 -4.98 16.42 -9.69
C GLY A 17 -4.41 15.79 -8.42
N THR A 18 -5.30 15.37 -7.52
CA THR A 18 -4.95 14.61 -6.33
C THR A 18 -4.41 13.24 -6.76
N VAL A 19 -3.10 13.06 -6.73
CA VAL A 19 -2.50 11.72 -6.83
C VAL A 19 -2.86 10.97 -5.55
N ALA A 20 -3.86 10.09 -5.63
CA ALA A 20 -4.19 9.19 -4.53
C ALA A 20 -3.12 8.10 -4.47
N ALA A 21 -2.24 8.17 -3.47
CA ALA A 21 -1.28 7.11 -3.22
C ALA A 21 -2.03 5.86 -2.75
N GLN A 22 -1.76 4.72 -3.38
CA GLN A 22 -2.28 3.43 -2.91
C GLN A 22 -1.65 3.12 -1.55
N GLU A 23 -2.46 2.89 -0.53
CA GLU A 23 -1.97 2.52 0.80
C GLU A 23 -1.29 1.15 0.77
N ARG A 24 -0.30 0.96 1.63
CA ARG A 24 0.44 -0.31 1.77
C ARG A 24 0.32 -0.80 3.20
N LEU A 25 -0.10 -2.05 3.34
CA LEU A 25 -0.08 -2.80 4.59
C LEU A 25 1.10 -3.76 4.55
N ARG A 26 1.78 -3.95 5.68
CA ARG A 26 2.87 -4.90 5.88
C ARG A 26 2.38 -5.99 6.80
N LEU A 27 2.42 -7.24 6.34
CA LEU A 27 1.96 -8.40 7.09
C LEU A 27 3.15 -9.29 7.43
N ALA A 28 3.49 -9.40 8.72
CA ALA A 28 4.39 -10.47 9.17
C ALA A 28 3.60 -11.75 9.44
N THR A 29 4.08 -12.87 8.92
CA THR A 29 3.42 -14.17 9.10
C THR A 29 4.41 -15.31 9.21
N THR A 30 3.91 -16.50 9.57
CA THR A 30 4.70 -17.74 9.55
C THR A 30 4.92 -18.22 8.11
N THR A 31 6.11 -18.74 7.81
CA THR A 31 6.40 -19.36 6.50
C THR A 31 5.45 -20.51 6.14
N SER A 32 4.86 -21.19 7.13
CA SER A 32 3.85 -22.22 6.89
C SER A 32 2.58 -21.68 6.23
N THR A 33 2.20 -20.42 6.52
CA THR A 33 1.04 -19.76 5.90
C THR A 33 1.37 -19.32 4.48
N GLU A 34 2.55 -18.74 4.25
CA GLU A 34 3.03 -18.39 2.91
C GLU A 34 3.10 -19.63 2.01
N ASN A 35 3.78 -20.67 2.47
CA ASN A 35 3.99 -21.90 1.70
C ASN A 35 2.70 -22.67 1.40
N SER A 36 1.60 -22.37 2.09
CA SER A 36 0.31 -23.02 1.82
C SER A 36 -0.37 -22.49 0.55
N GLY A 37 0.08 -21.33 0.02
CA GLY A 37 -0.59 -20.62 -1.06
C GLY A 37 -1.87 -19.90 -0.64
N LEU A 38 -2.23 -19.91 0.65
CA LEU A 38 -3.45 -19.26 1.16
C LEU A 38 -3.48 -17.76 0.84
N LEU A 39 -2.36 -17.06 1.00
CA LEU A 39 -2.29 -15.61 0.81
C LEU A 39 -2.43 -15.20 -0.65
N GLU A 40 -2.00 -16.04 -1.59
CA GLU A 40 -2.20 -15.82 -3.03
C GLU A 40 -3.68 -15.79 -3.41
N VAL A 41 -4.52 -16.51 -2.66
CA VAL A 41 -5.98 -16.53 -2.86
C VAL A 41 -6.66 -15.37 -2.14
N LEU A 42 -6.22 -15.05 -0.92
CA LEU A 42 -6.88 -14.04 -0.07
C LEU A 42 -6.52 -12.61 -0.44
N HIS A 43 -5.27 -12.34 -0.83
CA HIS A 43 -4.79 -10.97 -1.05
C HIS A 43 -5.43 -10.30 -2.26
N PRO A 44 -5.53 -10.91 -3.45
CA PRO A 44 -6.10 -10.23 -4.62
C PRO A 44 -7.51 -9.65 -4.41
N PRO A 45 -8.50 -10.41 -3.87
CA PRO A 45 -9.83 -9.84 -3.61
C PRO A 45 -9.82 -8.80 -2.48
N PHE A 46 -8.93 -8.91 -1.50
CA PHE A 46 -8.77 -7.94 -0.43
C PHE A 46 -8.18 -6.61 -0.93
N GLU A 47 -7.05 -6.67 -1.64
CA GLU A 47 -6.37 -5.52 -2.24
C GLU A 47 -7.31 -4.75 -3.19
N ALA A 48 -8.06 -5.47 -4.02
CA ALA A 48 -9.01 -4.86 -4.96
C ALA A 48 -10.18 -4.17 -4.25
N ARG A 49 -10.70 -4.76 -3.17
CA ARG A 49 -11.82 -4.19 -2.40
C ARG A 49 -11.42 -2.93 -1.65
N HIS A 50 -10.21 -2.91 -1.10
CA HIS A 50 -9.76 -1.85 -0.21
C HIS A 50 -8.86 -0.82 -0.90
N ASN A 51 -8.48 -1.05 -2.16
CA ASN A 51 -7.50 -0.24 -2.88
C ASN A 51 -6.19 -0.08 -2.09
N VAL A 52 -5.67 -1.21 -1.58
CA VAL A 52 -4.43 -1.29 -0.80
C VAL A 52 -3.49 -2.33 -1.42
N LYS A 53 -2.21 -2.29 -1.05
CA LYS A 53 -1.23 -3.36 -1.31
C LYS A 53 -0.82 -4.04 -0.03
N VAL A 54 -0.64 -5.36 -0.05
CA VAL A 54 -0.19 -6.13 1.11
C VAL A 54 1.22 -6.68 0.85
N ASP A 55 2.19 -6.20 1.61
CA ASP A 55 3.58 -6.63 1.60
C ASP A 55 3.79 -7.73 2.64
N VAL A 56 4.14 -8.94 2.19
CA VAL A 56 4.30 -10.09 3.09
C VAL A 56 5.75 -10.27 3.54
N ILE A 57 5.93 -10.46 4.84
CA ILE A 57 7.19 -10.84 5.48
C ILE A 57 7.01 -12.23 6.10
N ALA A 58 7.37 -13.27 5.34
CA ALA A 58 7.29 -14.65 5.79
C ALA A 58 8.52 -15.02 6.65
N VAL A 59 8.31 -15.22 7.95
CA VAL A 59 9.34 -15.54 8.94
C VAL A 59 8.84 -16.61 9.91
N GLY A 60 9.59 -16.99 10.95
CA GLY A 60 9.03 -17.81 12.03
C GLY A 60 8.08 -17.00 12.92
N THR A 61 7.06 -17.64 13.51
CA THR A 61 6.04 -16.98 14.35
C THR A 61 6.62 -16.06 15.42
N GLY A 62 7.67 -16.49 16.13
CA GLY A 62 8.31 -15.66 17.17
C GLY A 62 8.91 -14.36 16.61
N LYS A 63 9.43 -14.37 15.38
CA LYS A 63 9.91 -13.15 14.72
C LYS A 63 8.75 -12.30 14.23
N ALA A 64 7.69 -12.92 13.69
CA ALA A 64 6.50 -12.19 13.25
C ALA A 64 5.84 -11.41 14.41
N LEU A 65 5.70 -12.04 15.57
CA LEU A 65 5.17 -11.39 16.77
C LEU A 65 6.03 -10.20 17.22
N ARG A 66 7.37 -10.36 17.24
CA ARG A 66 8.28 -9.26 17.59
C ARG A 66 8.20 -8.08 16.63
N LEU A 67 8.05 -8.34 15.33
CA LEU A 67 7.84 -7.28 14.33
C LEU A 67 6.55 -6.51 14.61
N GLY A 68 5.47 -7.22 14.97
CA GLY A 68 4.20 -6.60 15.36
C GLY A 68 4.31 -5.80 16.67
N GLU A 69 4.98 -6.35 17.70
CA GLU A 69 5.24 -5.66 18.97
C GLU A 69 6.03 -4.36 18.79
N ASN A 70 6.96 -4.33 17.83
CA ASN A 70 7.77 -3.16 17.50
C ASN A 70 7.05 -2.15 16.60
N GLY A 71 5.90 -2.49 16.02
CA GLY A 71 5.22 -1.67 15.01
C GLY A 71 5.94 -1.62 13.66
N ASP A 72 6.77 -2.62 13.34
CA ASP A 72 7.45 -2.74 12.04
C ASP A 72 6.47 -3.17 10.92
N VAL A 73 5.33 -3.75 11.31
CA VAL A 73 4.24 -4.27 10.49
C VAL A 73 2.88 -3.84 11.05
N ASP A 74 1.85 -3.96 10.23
CA ASP A 74 0.46 -3.59 10.54
C ASP A 74 -0.32 -4.72 11.24
#